data_AF-A0A937VTT7-F1
#
_entry.id   AF-A0A937VTT7-F1
#
_cell.length_a   1.000
_cell.length_b   1.000
_cell.length_c   1.000
_cell.angle_alpha   90.00
_cell.angle_beta   90.00
_cell.angle_gamma   90.00
#
_symmetry.space_group_name_H-M   'P 1'
#
loop_
_entity.id
_entity.type
_entity.pdbx_description
1 polymer ?
#
loop_
_entity_poly.entity_id
_entity_poly.type
_entity_poly.pdbx_seq_one_letter_code
_entity_poly.pdbx_strand_id
1 'polypeptide(L)'
;MKKNLKNFFLAKTAEAYLSTSFIVVFFYSYTALLGKNLLFLDIGSFWVAIFLGKLVNYKILTSQKSKKQNDLLWIIPWLFLILFFFWATFLPPRLTLFRESLNGTYGFFQLK
;
A
#
# COMPACT_ATOMS: atom_id res chain seq x y z
N MET A 1 -30.58 2.40 -1.06
CA MET A 1 -29.43 2.50 -2.00
C MET A 1 -28.97 1.08 -2.35
N LYS A 2 -29.36 0.52 -3.50
CA LYS A 2 -28.89 -0.82 -3.94
C LYS A 2 -27.40 -0.71 -4.30
N LYS A 3 -26.51 -1.00 -3.34
CA LYS A 3 -25.06 -1.00 -3.59
C LYS A 3 -24.75 -2.11 -4.57
N ASN A 4 -24.21 -1.73 -5.73
CA ASN A 4 -23.75 -2.65 -6.75
C ASN A 4 -22.53 -3.39 -6.18
N LEU A 5 -22.73 -4.59 -5.62
CA LEU A 5 -21.67 -5.42 -5.03
C LEU A 5 -20.65 -5.91 -6.08
N LYS A 6 -20.93 -5.73 -7.37
CA LYS A 6 -20.15 -6.25 -8.50
C LYS A 6 -18.68 -5.81 -8.54
N ASN A 7 -18.32 -4.73 -7.86
CA ASN A 7 -16.97 -4.16 -7.84
C ASN A 7 -16.40 -3.99 -6.42
N PHE A 8 -17.01 -4.60 -5.40
CA PHE A 8 -16.59 -4.36 -4.02
C PHE A 8 -15.12 -4.74 -3.80
N PHE A 9 -14.70 -5.91 -4.28
CA PHE A 9 -13.33 -6.38 -4.16
C PHE A 9 -12.34 -5.55 -4.99
N LEU A 10 -12.71 -5.11 -6.20
CA LEU A 10 -11.91 -4.17 -7.00
C LEU A 10 -11.66 -2.90 -6.20
N ALA A 11 -12.73 -2.27 -5.73
CA ALA A 11 -12.69 -0.97 -5.06
C ALA A 11 -11.82 -1.04 -3.80
N LYS A 12 -11.95 -2.13 -3.04
CA LYS A 12 -11.14 -2.38 -1.85
C LYS A 12 -9.68 -2.64 -2.14
N THR A 13 -9.39 -3.38 -3.19
CA THR A 13 -8.01 -3.62 -3.62
C THR A 13 -7.37 -2.31 -4.07
N ALA A 14 -8.05 -1.54 -4.92
CA ALA A 14 -7.56 -0.23 -5.37
C ALA A 14 -7.35 0.74 -4.20
N GLU A 15 -8.27 0.79 -3.24
CA GLU A 15 -8.16 1.58 -1.99
C GLU A 15 -6.85 1.25 -1.25
N ALA A 16 -6.60 -0.04 -1.00
CA ALA A 16 -5.45 -0.49 -0.24
C ALA A 16 -4.12 -0.21 -0.96
N TYR A 17 -4.02 -0.58 -2.25
CA TYR A 17 -2.79 -0.40 -3.02
C TYR A 17 -2.44 1.07 -3.21
N LEU A 18 -3.43 1.92 -3.48
CA LEU A 18 -3.20 3.36 -3.65
C LEU A 18 -2.72 4.00 -2.34
N SER A 19 -3.41 3.71 -1.23
CA SER A 19 -3.08 4.28 0.08
C SER A 19 -1.67 3.88 0.51
N THR A 20 -1.34 2.59 0.45
CA THR A 20 -0.02 2.08 0.83
C THR A 20 1.08 2.62 -0.08
N SER A 21 0.89 2.60 -1.39
CA SER A 21 1.90 3.12 -2.34
C SER A 21 2.12 4.62 -2.15
N PHE A 22 1.05 5.39 -1.92
CA PHE A 22 1.15 6.82 -1.67
C PHE A 22 2.00 7.12 -0.43
N ILE A 23 1.74 6.44 0.69
CA ILE A 23 2.49 6.66 1.93
C ILE A 23 3.98 6.39 1.71
N VAL A 24 4.32 5.26 1.07
CA VAL A 24 5.73 4.92 0.81
C VAL A 24 6.38 5.96 -0.11
N VAL A 25 5.77 6.26 -1.26
CA VAL A 25 6.34 7.22 -2.22
C VAL A 25 6.49 8.60 -1.60
N PHE A 26 5.47 9.07 -0.87
CA PHE A 26 5.51 10.36 -0.21
C PHE A 26 6.62 10.43 0.84
N PHE A 27 6.71 9.41 1.70
CA PHE A 27 7.72 9.32 2.75
C PHE A 27 9.14 9.49 2.23
N TYR A 28 9.49 8.68 1.22
CA TYR A 28 10.84 8.70 0.66
C TYR A 28 11.09 9.97 -0.15
N SER A 29 10.07 10.50 -0.83
CA SER A 29 10.21 11.75 -1.59
C SER A 29 10.50 12.93 -0.68
N TYR A 30 9.72 13.14 0.39
CA TYR A 30 9.95 14.27 1.28
C TYR A 30 11.21 14.08 2.12
N THR A 31 11.51 12.85 2.55
CA THR A 31 12.74 12.58 3.34
C THR A 31 13.99 12.82 2.50
N ALA A 32 13.97 12.47 1.20
CA ALA A 32 15.07 12.77 0.29
C ALA A 32 15.27 14.28 0.06
N LEU A 33 14.20 15.08 0.08
CA LEU A 33 14.27 16.53 -0.10
C LEU A 33 14.69 17.27 1.18
N LEU A 34 14.18 16.87 2.34
CA LEU A 34 14.41 17.58 3.61
C LEU A 34 15.56 17.00 4.44
N GLY A 35 16.00 15.78 4.15
CA GLY A 35 17.06 15.08 4.91
C GLY A 35 16.68 14.68 6.34
N LYS A 36 15.43 14.89 6.75
CA LYS A 36 14.92 14.54 8.08
C LYS A 36 13.51 13.99 8.00
N ASN A 37 13.19 13.08 8.91
CA ASN A 37 11.82 12.64 9.14
C ASN A 37 11.06 13.70 9.99
N LEU A 38 9.81 13.97 9.62
CA LEU A 38 8.94 14.91 10.33
C LEU A 38 7.63 14.21 10.69
N LEU A 39 7.42 13.95 11.98
CA LEU A 39 6.21 13.27 12.49
C LEU A 39 4.90 13.90 12.02
N PHE A 40 4.85 15.23 11.92
CA PHE A 40 3.66 15.94 11.44
C PHE A 40 3.34 15.58 9.97
N LEU A 41 4.37 15.47 9.12
CA LEU A 41 4.20 15.07 7.73
C LEU A 41 3.79 13.60 7.60
N ASP A 42 4.31 12.73 8.46
CA ASP A 42 3.90 11.32 8.50
C ASP A 42 2.42 11.17 8.80
N ILE A 43 1.95 11.79 9.88
CA ILE A 43 0.54 11.77 10.27
C ILE A 43 -0.33 12.42 9.18
N GLY A 44 0.10 13.57 8.65
CA GLY A 44 -0.61 14.24 7.55
C GLY A 44 -0.72 13.37 6.30
N SER A 45 0.35 12.67 5.93
CA SER A 45 0.37 11.77 4.76
C SER A 45 -0.59 10.60 4.92
N PHE A 46 -0.76 10.09 6.14
CA PHE A 46 -1.72 9.03 6.44
C PHE A 46 -3.16 9.48 6.18
N TRP A 47 -3.53 10.68 6.64
CA TRP A 47 -4.85 11.25 6.37
C TRP A 47 -5.09 11.46 4.87
N VAL A 48 -4.10 11.98 4.15
CA VAL A 48 -4.19 12.19 2.70
C VAL A 48 -4.33 10.85 1.97
N ALA A 49 -3.56 9.82 2.34
CA ALA A 49 -3.68 8.48 1.79
C ALA A 49 -5.08 7.90 1.97
N ILE A 50 -5.64 7.96 3.19
CA ILE A 50 -7.00 7.47 3.47
C ILE A 50 -8.01 8.21 2.60
N PHE A 51 -7.90 9.54 2.52
CA PHE A 51 -8.81 10.35 1.74
C PHE A 51 -8.76 9.98 0.24
N LEU A 52 -7.57 9.88 -0.35
CA LEU A 52 -7.38 9.45 -1.74
C LEU A 52 -7.91 8.04 -1.99
N GLY A 53 -7.60 7.09 -1.10
CA GLY A 53 -8.09 5.72 -1.17
C GLY A 53 -9.61 5.66 -1.15
N LYS A 54 -10.25 6.42 -0.24
CA LYS A 54 -11.71 6.50 -0.15
C LYS A 54 -12.35 7.15 -1.37
N LEU A 55 -11.75 8.20 -1.92
CA LEU A 55 -12.23 8.84 -3.14
C LEU A 55 -12.23 7.85 -4.31
N VAL A 56 -11.14 7.11 -4.50
CA VAL A 56 -11.03 6.10 -5.57
C VAL A 56 -12.02 4.95 -5.34
N ASN A 57 -12.13 4.44 -4.11
CA ASN A 57 -13.11 3.42 -3.74
C ASN A 57 -14.55 3.87 -4.05
N TYR A 58 -14.90 5.10 -3.67
CA TYR A 58 -16.22 5.67 -3.95
C TYR A 58 -16.49 5.80 -5.45
N LYS A 59 -15.51 6.30 -6.22
CA LYS A 59 -15.62 6.46 -7.67
C LYS A 59 -15.83 5.11 -8.37
N ILE A 60 -15.13 4.06 -7.93
CA ILE A 60 -15.26 2.71 -8.46
C ILE A 60 -16.64 2.12 -8.16
N LEU A 61 -17.12 2.25 -6.92
CA LEU A 61 -18.41 1.70 -6.49
C LEU A 61 -19.60 2.41 -7.12
N THR A 62 -19.46 3.70 -7.44
CA THR A 62 -20.52 4.52 -8.04
C THR A 62 -20.51 4.47 -9.58
N SER A 63 -19.46 3.92 -10.19
CA SER A 63 -19.36 3.79 -11.64
C SER A 63 -20.40 2.80 -12.18
N GLN A 64 -21.34 3.31 -12.99
CA GLN A 64 -22.37 2.50 -13.64
C GLN A 64 -21.85 1.61 -14.77
N LYS A 65 -20.60 1.82 -15.24
CA LYS A 65 -19.97 1.05 -16.33
C LYS A 65 -19.38 -0.30 -15.89
N SER A 66 -19.70 -0.77 -14.68
CA SER A 66 -19.16 -2.03 -14.14
C SER A 66 -19.76 -3.26 -14.83
N LYS A 67 -18.95 -3.91 -15.67
CA LYS A 67 -19.17 -5.31 -16.07
C LYS A 67 -18.99 -6.18 -14.82
N LYS A 68 -19.87 -7.17 -14.60
CA LYS A 68 -19.75 -8.13 -13.49
C LYS A 68 -18.35 -8.77 -13.57
N GLN A 69 -17.45 -8.39 -12.68
CA GLN A 69 -16.14 -9.02 -12.59
C GLN A 69 -16.25 -10.29 -11.76
N ASN A 70 -15.42 -11.26 -12.09
CA ASN A 70 -15.32 -12.47 -11.29
C ASN A 70 -14.60 -12.13 -9.99
N ASP A 71 -15.30 -12.21 -8.86
CA ASP A 71 -14.74 -11.88 -7.55
C ASP A 71 -13.49 -12.72 -7.22
N LEU A 72 -13.39 -13.92 -7.80
CA LEU A 72 -12.24 -14.82 -7.65
C LEU A 72 -10.92 -14.22 -8.18
N LEU A 73 -10.97 -13.32 -9.18
CA LEU A 73 -9.77 -12.66 -9.72
C LEU A 73 -9.14 -11.70 -8.70
N TRP A 74 -9.93 -11.19 -7.75
CA TRP A 74 -9.45 -10.25 -6.74
C TRP A 74 -8.75 -10.92 -5.56
N ILE A 75 -8.77 -12.24 -5.46
CA ILE A 75 -7.98 -12.98 -4.45
C ILE A 75 -6.47 -12.88 -4.77
N ILE A 76 -6.12 -12.85 -6.05
CA ILE A 76 -4.72 -12.83 -6.53
C ILE A 76 -3.91 -11.66 -5.93
N PRO A 77 -4.34 -10.39 -6.01
CA PRO A 77 -3.59 -9.28 -5.43
C PRO A 77 -3.45 -9.39 -3.90
N TRP A 78 -4.49 -9.88 -3.20
CA TRP A 78 -4.40 -10.11 -1.76
C TRP A 78 -3.38 -11.20 -1.41
N LEU A 79 -3.41 -12.32 -2.12
CA LEU A 79 -2.44 -13.40 -1.96
C LEU A 79 -1.02 -12.90 -2.26
N PHE A 80 -0.86 -12.09 -3.31
CA PHE A 80 0.42 -11.45 -3.64
C PHE A 80 0.94 -10.58 -2.49
N LEU A 81 0.10 -9.74 -1.88
CA LEU A 81 0.51 -8.92 -0.72
C LEU A 81 0.97 -9.76 0.46
N ILE A 82 0.26 -10.87 0.75
CA ILE A 82 0.61 -11.78 1.84
C ILE A 82 1.96 -12.45 1.55
N LEU A 83 2.14 -13.01 0.36
CA LEU A 83 3.39 -13.64 -0.04
C LEU A 83 4.55 -12.64 -0.06
N PHE A 84 4.31 -11.43 -0.57
CA PHE A 84 5.30 -10.36 -0.58
C PHE A 84 5.68 -9.94 0.84
N PHE A 85 4.71 -9.85 1.76
CA PHE A 85 4.98 -9.56 3.17
C PHE A 85 5.88 -10.63 3.82
N PHE A 86 5.57 -11.92 3.63
CA PHE A 86 6.41 -13.00 4.14
C PHE A 86 7.81 -12.99 3.53
N TRP A 87 7.91 -12.83 2.20
CA TRP A 87 9.19 -12.76 1.51
C TRP A 87 10.03 -11.57 2.00
N ALA A 88 9.45 -10.38 2.07
CA ALA A 88 10.13 -9.17 2.53
C ALA A 88 10.51 -9.22 4.02
N THR A 89 9.76 -9.97 4.85
CA THR A 89 10.07 -10.12 6.28
C THR A 89 11.26 -11.04 6.52
N PHE A 90 11.30 -12.20 5.84
CA PHE A 90 12.36 -13.19 6.05
C PHE A 90 13.59 -12.98 5.17
N LEU A 91 13.40 -12.53 3.93
CA LEU A 91 14.45 -12.22 2.96
C LEU A 91 14.26 -10.78 2.45
N PRO A 92 14.47 -9.76 3.31
CA PRO A 92 14.34 -8.38 2.87
C PRO A 92 15.31 -8.10 1.73
N PRO A 93 14.82 -7.53 0.61
CA PRO A 93 15.71 -7.12 -0.46
C PRO A 93 16.65 -6.01 0.04
N ARG A 94 17.85 -5.93 -0.55
CA ARG A 94 18.87 -4.93 -0.22
C ARG A 94 18.50 -3.54 -0.76
N LEU A 95 17.35 -3.02 -0.34
CA LEU A 95 16.86 -1.68 -0.63
C LEU A 95 16.94 -0.84 0.64
N THR A 96 17.20 0.45 0.50
CA THR A 96 17.22 1.41 1.63
C THR A 96 15.96 1.33 2.49
N LEU A 97 14.83 0.95 1.89
CA LEU A 97 13.55 0.64 2.53
C LEU A 97 13.59 -0.40 3.65
N PHE A 98 14.44 -1.42 3.52
CA PHE A 98 14.53 -2.54 4.47
C PHE A 98 15.83 -2.51 5.27
N ARG A 99 16.60 -1.42 5.15
CA ARG A 99 17.88 -1.25 5.83
C ARG A 99 17.64 -0.74 7.24
N GLU A 100 18.25 -1.40 8.22
CA GLU A 100 18.22 -0.93 9.60
C GLU A 100 18.98 0.40 9.74
N SER A 101 18.38 1.39 10.42
CA SER A 101 18.96 2.74 10.52
C SER A 101 20.24 2.81 11.36
N LEU A 102 20.42 1.89 12.31
CA LEU A 102 21.55 1.92 13.25
C LEU A 102 22.76 1.17 12.70
N ASN A 103 22.56 -0.05 12.21
CA ASN A 103 23.65 -0.96 11.82
C ASN A 103 23.77 -1.14 10.30
N GLY A 104 22.81 -0.60 9.52
CA GLY A 104 22.81 -0.74 8.08
C GLY A 104 22.59 -2.16 7.56
N THR A 105 22.16 -3.07 8.44
CA THR A 105 21.91 -4.49 8.23
C THR A 105 20.54 -4.76 7.61
N TYR A 106 20.37 -5.96 7.05
CA TYR A 106 19.14 -6.41 6.41
C TYR A 106 18.73 -7.77 7.02
N GLY A 107 17.49 -7.88 7.48
CA GLY A 107 16.90 -9.15 7.90
C GLY A 107 17.32 -9.66 9.28
N PHE A 108 16.56 -10.63 9.79
CA PHE A 108 16.77 -11.26 11.10
C PHE A 108 17.96 -12.23 11.12
N PHE A 109 18.20 -12.96 10.02
CA PHE A 109 19.32 -13.89 9.91
C PHE A 109 20.55 -13.15 9.38
N GLN A 110 21.39 -12.67 10.30
CA GLN A 110 22.78 -12.40 9.99
C GLN A 110 23.45 -13.75 9.70
N LEU A 111 23.39 -14.22 8.45
CA LEU A 111 24.27 -15.29 7.98
C LEU A 111 25.69 -14.70 8.01
N LYS A 112 26.39 -15.05 9.08
CA LYS A 112 27.81 -14.79 9.28
C LYS A 112 28.64 -15.66 8.35
#